data_AF-A0A1V5M9T0-F1
#
_entry.id   AF-A0A1V5M9T0-F1
#
_cell.length_a   1.000
_cell.length_b   1.000
_cell.length_c   1.000
_cell.angle_alpha   90.00
_cell.angle_beta   90.00
_cell.angle_gamma   90.00
#
_symmetry.space_group_name_H-M   'P 1'
#
loop_
_entity.id
_entity.type
_entity.pdbx_description
1 polymer ?
#
loop_
_entity_poly.entity_id
_entity_poly.type
_entity_poly.pdbx_seq_one_letter_code
_entity_poly.pdbx_strand_id
1 'polypeptide(L)'
;MVVLAVEALSDEEGADRHERKAKTLPKIKKNRLSLIGKLCDRIANVEEGKKSGNKKFRMYQEEHAYFKEILFDESDQELLPLWQHLDELLAA
;
A
#
# COMPACT_ATOMS: atom_id res chain seq x y z
N MET A 1 11.33 4.93 17.91
CA MET A 1 11.39 4.10 16.68
C MET A 1 10.02 3.74 16.11
N VAL A 2 8.99 3.45 16.93
CA VAL A 2 7.63 3.12 16.42
C VAL A 2 6.84 4.36 15.95
N VAL A 3 7.03 5.53 16.58
CA VAL A 3 6.27 6.77 16.28
C VAL A 3 6.44 7.24 14.83
N LEU A 4 7.64 7.15 14.26
CA LEU A 4 7.91 7.56 12.87
C LEU A 4 7.21 6.67 11.83
N ALA A 5 7.02 5.39 12.14
CA ALA A 5 6.29 4.47 11.28
C ALA A 5 4.79 4.80 11.29
N VAL A 6 4.26 5.19 12.45
CA VAL A 6 2.86 5.61 12.60
C VAL A 6 2.59 6.94 11.88
N GLU A 7 3.48 7.93 12.01
CA GLU A 7 3.34 9.21 11.29
C GLU A 7 3.45 9.07 9.77
N ALA A 8 4.30 8.16 9.26
CA ALA A 8 4.39 7.89 7.83
C ALA A 8 3.17 7.14 7.26
N LEU A 9 2.41 6.46 8.12
CA LEU A 9 1.16 5.77 7.77
C LEU A 9 -0.07 6.67 7.91
N SER A 10 0.03 7.76 8.66
CA SER A 10 -0.98 8.83 8.69
C SER A 10 -0.97 9.58 7.36
N ASP A 11 -2.10 9.57 6.65
CA ASP A 11 -2.28 10.36 5.44
C ASP A 11 -2.08 11.85 5.79
N GLU A 12 -1.00 12.49 5.30
CA GLU A 12 -0.85 13.95 5.33
C GLU A 12 -2.04 14.59 4.58
N GLU A 13 -2.71 15.59 5.16
CA GLU A 13 -3.77 16.34 4.47
C GLU A 13 -3.29 16.84 3.10
N GLY A 14 -4.08 16.56 2.07
CA GLY A 14 -3.85 17.01 0.71
C GLY A 14 -5.18 17.09 0.00
N ALA A 15 -5.34 18.07 -0.90
CA ALA A 15 -6.62 18.44 -1.49
C ALA A 15 -7.33 17.25 -2.18
N ASP A 16 -6.55 16.31 -2.72
CA ASP A 16 -7.04 15.06 -3.32
C ASP A 16 -6.19 13.84 -2.96
N ARG A 17 -6.84 12.66 -2.96
CA ARG A 17 -6.23 11.34 -2.65
C ARG A 17 -5.00 11.05 -3.52
N HIS A 18 -4.94 11.62 -4.72
CA HIS A 18 -3.85 11.47 -5.68
C HIS A 18 -2.60 12.29 -5.28
N GLU A 19 -2.78 13.54 -4.83
CA GLU A 19 -1.70 14.42 -4.41
C GLU A 19 -1.02 13.93 -3.13
N ARG A 20 -1.82 13.42 -2.17
CA ARG A 20 -1.28 12.82 -0.94
C ARG A 20 -0.37 11.65 -1.25
N LYS A 21 -0.79 10.76 -2.16
CA LYS A 21 -0.01 9.59 -2.56
C LYS A 21 1.27 9.95 -3.30
N ALA A 22 1.21 10.93 -4.20
CA ALA A 22 2.40 11.37 -4.94
C ALA A 22 3.51 11.91 -4.02
N LYS A 23 3.16 12.57 -2.90
CA LYS A 23 4.13 13.10 -1.93
C LYS A 23 4.58 12.06 -0.90
N THR A 24 3.70 11.15 -0.50
CA THR A 24 3.98 10.20 0.60
C THR A 24 4.65 8.92 0.13
N LEU A 25 4.33 8.40 -1.07
CA LEU A 25 4.91 7.13 -1.56
C LEU A 25 6.44 7.18 -1.73
N PRO A 26 7.06 8.27 -2.24
CA PRO A 26 8.52 8.38 -2.30
C PRO A 26 9.18 8.47 -0.91
N LYS A 27 8.50 9.04 0.09
CA LYS A 27 8.96 9.07 1.48
C LYS A 27 8.90 7.67 2.11
N ILE A 28 7.85 6.91 1.82
CA ILE A 28 7.67 5.52 2.26
C ILE A 28 8.76 4.61 1.67
N LYS A 29 9.11 4.77 0.38
CA LYS A 29 10.20 4.00 -0.24
C LYS A 29 11.56 4.18 0.47
N LYS A 30 11.80 5.36 1.06
CA LYS A 30 13.02 5.64 1.83
C LYS A 30 13.04 4.98 3.22
N ASN A 31 11.90 4.48 3.73
CA ASN A 31 11.82 3.82 5.03
C ASN A 31 11.18 2.43 4.89
N ARG A 32 12.02 1.39 4.98
CA ARG A 32 11.63 -0.02 4.85
C ARG A 32 10.47 -0.41 5.78
N LEU A 33 10.46 0.08 7.02
CA LEU A 33 9.38 -0.23 7.98
C LEU A 33 8.04 0.40 7.57
N SER A 34 8.08 1.61 7.00
CA SER A 34 6.88 2.26 6.46
C SER A 34 6.34 1.51 5.24
N LEU A 35 7.21 0.98 4.39
CA LEU A 35 6.82 0.17 3.23
C LEU A 35 6.15 -1.14 3.65
N ILE A 36 6.76 -1.87 4.59
CA ILE A 36 6.18 -3.08 5.18
C ILE A 36 4.81 -2.77 5.80
N GLY A 37 4.73 -1.73 6.63
CA GLY A 37 3.48 -1.32 7.28
C GLY A 37 2.38 -0.99 6.27
N LYS A 38 2.70 -0.29 5.17
CA LYS A 38 1.72 0.08 4.14
C LYS A 38 1.26 -1.14 3.33
N LEU A 39 2.16 -2.09 3.06
CA LEU A 39 1.80 -3.35 2.42
C LEU A 39 0.87 -4.18 3.29
N CYS A 40 1.19 -4.36 4.57
CA CYS A 40 0.34 -5.10 5.51
C CYS A 40 -1.03 -4.44 5.67
N ASP A 41 -1.09 -3.12 5.83
CA ASP A 41 -2.35 -2.36 5.91
C ASP A 41 -3.20 -2.56 4.64
N ARG A 42 -2.57 -2.51 3.47
CA ARG A 42 -3.27 -2.71 2.20
C ARG A 42 -3.78 -4.14 2.04
N ILE A 43 -2.99 -5.16 2.40
CA ILE A 43 -3.42 -6.57 2.40
C ILE A 43 -4.65 -6.75 3.28
N ALA A 44 -4.61 -6.28 4.54
CA ALA A 44 -5.74 -6.39 5.47
C ALA A 44 -7.01 -5.69 4.95
N ASN A 45 -6.86 -4.49 4.38
CA ASN A 45 -7.98 -3.75 3.80
C ASN A 45 -8.58 -4.43 2.55
N VAL A 46 -7.74 -5.07 1.73
CA VAL A 46 -8.18 -5.81 0.55
C VAL A 46 -8.88 -7.12 0.96
N GLU A 47 -8.33 -7.86 1.93
CA GLU A 47 -8.96 -9.07 2.49
C GLU A 47 -10.33 -8.77 3.08
N GLU A 48 -10.44 -7.72 3.89
CA GLU A 48 -11.72 -7.30 4.48
C GLU A 48 -12.68 -6.80 3.40
N GLY A 49 -12.19 -6.03 2.42
CA GLY A 49 -12.97 -5.56 1.28
C GLY A 49 -13.56 -6.71 0.45
N LYS A 50 -12.78 -7.78 0.26
CA LYS A 50 -13.18 -9.00 -0.46
C LYS A 50 -14.22 -9.80 0.32
N LYS A 51 -14.04 -9.97 1.65
CA LYS A 51 -15.02 -10.65 2.51
C LYS A 51 -16.36 -9.91 2.61
N SER A 52 -16.31 -8.58 2.68
CA SER A 52 -17.49 -7.73 2.83
C SER A 52 -18.19 -7.37 1.51
N GLY A 53 -17.60 -7.70 0.35
CA GLY A 53 -18.13 -7.35 -0.97
C GLY A 53 -18.16 -5.83 -1.22
N ASN A 54 -17.27 -5.08 -0.57
CA ASN A 54 -17.32 -3.62 -0.56
C ASN A 54 -16.75 -3.02 -1.85
N LYS A 55 -17.39 -1.94 -2.37
CA LYS A 55 -16.92 -1.12 -3.50
C LYS A 55 -15.48 -0.62 -3.36
N LYS A 56 -14.95 -0.57 -2.12
CA LYS A 56 -13.54 -0.25 -1.85
C LYS A 56 -12.56 -1.22 -2.52
N PHE A 57 -12.91 -2.49 -2.68
CA PHE A 57 -12.04 -3.48 -3.34
C PHE A 57 -11.68 -3.08 -4.78
N ARG A 58 -12.66 -2.62 -5.55
CA ARG A 58 -12.44 -2.14 -6.93
C ARG A 58 -11.53 -0.91 -7.00
N MET A 59 -11.68 0.01 -6.05
CA MET A 59 -10.76 1.15 -5.91
C MET A 59 -9.33 0.66 -5.65
N TYR A 60 -9.14 -0.36 -4.80
CA TYR A 60 -7.81 -0.94 -4.58
C TYR A 60 -7.24 -1.60 -5.83
N GLN A 61 -8.05 -2.29 -6.63
CA GLN A 61 -7.61 -2.87 -7.92
C GLN A 61 -7.12 -1.79 -8.90
N GLU A 62 -7.88 -0.71 -9.06
CA GLU A 62 -7.52 0.41 -9.95
C GLU A 62 -6.25 1.14 -9.48
N GLU A 63 -6.08 1.30 -8.17
CA GLU A 63 -4.90 1.96 -7.59
C GLU A 63 -3.66 1.05 -7.49
N HIS A 64 -3.82 -0.26 -7.63
CA HIS A 64 -2.73 -1.23 -7.41
C HIS A 64 -1.60 -1.08 -8.42
N ALA A 65 -1.93 -0.85 -9.69
CA ALA A 65 -0.94 -0.65 -10.74
C ALA A 65 0.01 0.51 -10.42
N TYR A 66 -0.54 1.68 -10.05
CA TYR A 66 0.24 2.85 -9.65
C TYR A 66 1.02 2.63 -8.35
N PHE A 67 0.42 1.91 -7.39
CA PHE A 67 1.08 1.59 -6.13
C PHE A 67 2.30 0.69 -6.33
N LYS A 68 2.18 -0.32 -7.19
CA LYS A 68 3.26 -1.23 -7.55
C LYS A 68 4.35 -0.49 -8.33
N GLU A 69 3.99 0.33 -9.32
CA GLU A 69 4.97 1.12 -10.09
C GLU A 69 5.90 1.96 -9.20
N ILE A 70 5.38 2.56 -8.13
CA ILE A 70 6.16 3.45 -7.26
C ILE A 70 6.95 2.69 -6.20
N LEU A 71 6.33 1.70 -5.55
CA LEU A 71 6.87 1.08 -4.33
C LEU A 71 7.50 -0.29 -4.57
N PHE A 72 7.20 -0.96 -5.68
CA PHE A 72 7.78 -2.26 -5.98
C PHE A 72 9.27 -2.13 -6.25
N ASP A 73 10.03 -3.06 -5.69
CA ASP A 73 11.45 -3.20 -5.91
C ASP A 73 11.75 -4.70 -6.04
N GLU A 74 12.12 -5.12 -7.24
CA GLU A 74 12.42 -6.52 -7.55
C GLU A 74 13.66 -7.05 -6.81
N SER A 75 14.54 -6.15 -6.37
CA SER A 75 15.72 -6.51 -5.59
C SER A 75 15.39 -6.83 -4.13
N ASP A 76 14.18 -6.48 -3.66
CA ASP A 76 13.74 -6.69 -2.29
C ASP A 76 13.04 -8.04 -2.12
N GLN A 77 13.85 -9.10 -2.04
CA GLN A 77 13.35 -10.47 -1.95
C GLN A 77 12.49 -10.78 -0.72
N GLU A 78 12.65 -10.01 0.37
CA GLU A 78 11.84 -10.21 1.58
C GLU A 78 10.41 -9.70 1.41
N LEU A 79 10.19 -8.71 0.55
CA LEU A 79 8.86 -8.14 0.30
C LEU A 79 8.14 -8.82 -0.86
N LEU A 80 8.85 -9.59 -1.70
CA LEU A 80 8.25 -10.33 -2.81
C LEU A 80 7.05 -11.19 -2.39
N PRO A 81 7.10 -11.98 -1.28
CA PRO A 81 5.95 -12.77 -0.87
C PRO A 81 4.72 -11.93 -0.48
N LEU A 82 4.93 -10.75 0.11
CA LEU A 82 3.84 -9.81 0.44
C LEU A 82 3.20 -9.23 -0.82
N TRP A 83 4.02 -8.88 -1.81
CA TRP A 83 3.53 -8.41 -3.10
C TRP A 83 2.75 -9.48 -3.85
N GLN A 84 3.24 -10.72 -3.86
CA GLN A 84 2.54 -11.86 -4.46
C GLN A 84 1.18 -12.11 -3.79
N HIS A 85 1.13 -12.14 -2.46
CA HIS A 85 -0.13 -12.29 -1.72
C HIS A 85 -1.12 -11.17 -2.05
N LEU A 86 -0.65 -9.93 -2.12
CA LEU A 86 -1.49 -8.79 -2.51
C LEU A 86 -2.00 -8.89 -3.95
N ASP A 87 -1.15 -9.31 -4.89
CA ASP A 87 -1.53 -9.55 -6.28
C ASP A 87 -2.62 -10.64 -6.38
N GLU A 88 -2.45 -11.76 -5.67
CA GLU A 88 -3.42 -12.86 -5.62
C GLU A 88 -4.78 -12.42 -5.06
N LEU A 89 -4.76 -11.58 -4.02
CA LEU A 89 -5.98 -11.05 -3.44
C LEU A 89 -6.76 -10.16 -4.41
N LEU A 90 -6.07 -9.40 -5.26
CA LEU A 90 -6.64 -8.43 -6.19
C LEU A 90 -6.96 -9.01 -7.58
N ALA A 91 -6.34 -10.12 -7.97
CA ALA A 91 -6.57 -10.81 -9.23
C ALA A 91 -7.89 -11.62 -9.28
N ALA A 92 -8.48 -11.90 -8.11
CA ALA A 92 -9.71 -12.66 -7.92
C ALA A 92 -10.95 -11.76 -7.81
#